data_AF-A0A838PTK4-F1
#
_entry.id   AF-A0A838PTK4-F1
#
_cell.length_a   1.000
_cell.length_b   1.000
_cell.length_c   1.000
_cell.angle_alpha   90.00
_cell.angle_beta   90.00
_cell.angle_gamma   90.00
#
_symmetry.space_group_name_H-M   'P 1'
#
loop_
_entity.id
_entity.type
_entity.pdbx_description
1 polymer ?
#
loop_
_entity_poly.entity_id
_entity_poly.type
_entity_poly.pdbx_seq_one_letter_code
_entity_poly.pdbx_strand_id
1 'polypeptide(L)' 'MAVTAQEPVTRRSAFQRPSAETGFWSWITTVDHKRIGIMYWVTAFFFFLVGGIEALLIRVQ' A
#
# COMPACT_ATOMS: atom_id res chain seq x y z
N MET A 1 -3.80 -32.56 -43.42
CA MET A 1 -2.79 -31.96 -42.50
C MET A 1 -2.68 -30.47 -42.80
N ALA A 2 -3.60 -29.64 -42.30
CA ALA A 2 -3.49 -28.19 -42.44
C ALA A 2 -4.44 -27.47 -41.48
N VAL A 3 -4.12 -27.44 -40.18
CA VAL A 3 -4.54 -26.38 -39.24
C VAL A 3 -3.48 -26.32 -38.13
N THR A 4 -2.41 -25.58 -38.38
CA THR A 4 -1.52 -25.06 -37.31
C THR A 4 -1.20 -23.61 -37.65
N ALA A 5 -2.15 -22.73 -37.39
CA ALA A 5 -1.89 -21.30 -37.33
C ALA A 5 -2.57 -20.79 -36.06
N GLN A 6 -1.92 -21.05 -34.93
CA GLN A 6 -2.30 -20.46 -33.66
C GLN A 6 -2.06 -18.95 -33.77
N GLU A 7 -3.12 -18.16 -33.74
CA GLU A 7 -3.04 -16.70 -33.80
C GLU A 7 -2.15 -16.17 -32.67
N PRO A 8 -1.29 -15.17 -32.93
CA PRO A 8 -0.49 -14.56 -31.88
C PRO A 8 -1.45 -13.82 -30.94
N VAL A 9 -1.65 -14.36 -29.73
CA VAL A 9 -2.37 -13.71 -28.62
C VAL A 9 -1.61 -12.45 -28.22
N THR A 10 -1.77 -11.41 -29.01
CA THR A 10 -1.32 -10.07 -28.66
C THR A 10 -2.45 -9.46 -27.86
N ARG A 11 -2.54 -9.87 -26.59
CA ARG A 11 -3.43 -9.26 -25.60
C ARG A 11 -2.88 -7.85 -25.33
N ARG A 12 -3.06 -6.95 -26.31
CA ARG A 12 -2.67 -5.55 -26.27
C ARG A 12 -3.22 -4.97 -24.98
N SER A 13 -2.32 -4.40 -24.18
CA SER A 13 -2.59 -3.66 -22.96
C SER A 13 -3.36 -2.37 -23.25
N ALA A 14 -4.53 -2.46 -23.88
CA ALA A 14 -5.34 -1.34 -24.35
C ALA A 14 -6.02 -0.55 -23.22
N PHE A 15 -5.72 -0.88 -21.96
CA PHE A 15 -6.20 -0.18 -20.78
C PHE A 15 -5.02 0.17 -19.87
N GLN A 16 -4.10 1.00 -20.36
CA GLN A 16 -3.32 1.84 -19.46
C GLN A 16 -4.30 2.85 -18.84
N ARG A 17 -4.85 2.48 -17.68
CA ARG A 17 -5.66 3.39 -16.87
C ARG A 17 -4.80 4.60 -16.51
N PRO A 18 -5.37 5.82 -16.53
CA PRO A 18 -4.66 7.00 -16.07
C PRO A 18 -4.16 6.73 -14.65
N SER A 19 -2.85 6.89 -14.48
CA SER A 19 -2.13 6.77 -13.22
C SER A 19 -2.86 7.61 -12.17
N ALA A 20 -3.62 6.96 -11.29
CA ALA A 20 -4.28 7.63 -10.18
C ALA A 20 -3.22 8.42 -9.41
N GLU A 21 -3.39 9.75 -9.35
CA GLU A 21 -2.64 10.74 -8.57
C GLU A 21 -1.67 10.09 -7.57
N THR A 22 -0.44 9.82 -8.01
CA THR A 22 0.59 9.21 -7.17
C THR A 22 1.20 10.29 -6.29
N GLY A 23 0.66 10.45 -5.08
CA GLY A 23 1.14 11.45 -4.12
C GLY A 23 0.66 11.21 -2.69
N PHE A 24 1.26 11.94 -1.75
CA PHE A 24 0.91 11.90 -0.32
C PHE A 24 -0.57 12.27 -0.06
N TRP A 25 -1.10 13.22 -0.83
CA TRP A 25 -2.52 13.59 -0.79
C TRP A 25 -3.46 12.43 -1.12
N SER A 26 -3.11 11.61 -2.11
CA SER A 26 -3.86 10.39 -2.48
C SER A 26 -3.82 9.31 -1.38
N TRP A 27 -2.84 9.37 -0.47
CA TRP A 27 -2.79 8.51 0.72
C TRP A 27 -3.63 9.07 1.88
N ILE A 28 -3.64 10.38 2.09
CA ILE A 28 -4.46 11.00 3.15
C ILE A 28 -5.96 10.89 2.84
N THR A 29 -6.36 11.10 1.58
CA THR A 29 -7.78 11.10 1.19
C THR A 29 -8.25 9.74 0.65
N THR A 30 -7.54 8.64 0.92
CA THR A 30 -7.93 7.30 0.47
C THR A 30 -9.00 6.67 1.37
N VAL A 31 -9.99 6.01 0.77
CA VAL A 31 -11.00 5.19 1.48
C VAL A 31 -10.61 3.69 1.47
N ASP A 32 -9.50 3.34 0.84
CA ASP A 32 -9.00 1.97 0.82
C ASP A 32 -8.56 1.50 2.22
N HIS A 33 -9.22 0.47 2.72
CA HIS A 33 -8.99 -0.09 4.06
C HIS A 33 -7.61 -0.75 4.22
N LYS A 34 -6.93 -1.13 3.13
CA LYS A 34 -5.57 -1.68 3.22
C LYS A 34 -4.58 -0.55 3.45
N ARG A 35 -4.73 0.57 2.75
CA ARG A 35 -3.91 1.77 2.96
C ARG A 35 -4.14 2.38 4.34
N ILE A 36 -5.40 2.53 4.77
CA ILE A 36 -5.71 3.02 6.12
C ILE A 36 -5.12 2.10 7.19
N GLY A 37 -5.19 0.78 6.98
CA GLY A 37 -4.62 -0.20 7.89
C GLY A 37 -3.10 -0.06 8.06
N ILE A 38 -2.37 0.17 6.97
CA ILE A 38 -0.92 0.39 7.02
C ILE A 38 -0.58 1.68 7.80
N MET A 39 -1.29 2.78 7.56
CA MET A 39 -1.07 4.04 8.31
C MET A 39 -1.30 3.84 9.81
N TYR A 40 -2.39 3.15 10.18
CA TYR A 40 -2.69 2.85 11.58
C TYR A 40 -1.65 1.93 12.22
N TRP A 41 -1.19 0.90 11.51
CA TRP A 41 -0.17 -0.01 12.04
C TRP A 41 1.16 0.70 12.30
N VAL A 42 1.60 1.53 11.35
CA VAL A 42 2.83 2.33 11.49
C VAL A 42 2.73 3.33 12.65
N THR A 43 1.62 4.08 12.72
CA THR A 43 1.42 5.07 13.80
C THR A 43 1.28 4.40 15.17
N ALA A 44 0.52 3.31 15.27
CA ALA A 44 0.39 2.55 16.51
C ALA A 44 1.74 2.00 16.98
N PHE A 45 2.55 1.44 16.06
CA PHE A 45 3.89 0.95 16.39
C PHE A 45 4.82 2.07 16.86
N PHE A 46 4.76 3.23 16.21
CA PHE A 46 5.52 4.41 16.63
C PHE A 46 5.15 4.84 18.06
N PHE A 47 3.87 5.02 18.35
CA PHE A 47 3.42 5.42 19.70
C PHE A 47 3.65 4.32 20.75
N PHE A 48 3.60 3.05 20.35
CA PHE A 48 3.95 1.93 21.23
C PHE A 48 5.42 2.00 21.66
N LEU A 49 6.35 2.30 20.73
CA LEU A 49 7.76 2.47 21.08
C LEU A 49 7.98 3.70 21.96
N VAL A 50 7.37 4.83 21.62
CA VAL A 50 7.47 6.07 22.43
C VAL A 50 6.93 5.83 23.84
N GLY A 51 5.70 5.33 23.96
CA GLY A 51 5.09 5.02 25.26
C GLY A 51 5.83 3.93 26.02
N GLY A 52 6.42 2.95 25.33
CA GLY A 52 7.27 1.93 25.93
C GLY A 52 8.56 2.52 26.52
N ILE A 53 9.21 3.44 25.81
CA ILE A 53 10.39 4.16 26.31
C ILE A 53 10.01 5.03 27.51
N GLU A 54 8.94 5.82 27.41
CA GLU A 54 8.43 6.63 28.52
C GLU A 54 8.13 5.75 29.77
N ALA A 55 7.52 4.59 29.59
CA ALA A 55 7.26 3.64 30.67
C ALA A 55 8.56 3.07 31.28
N LEU A 56 9.58 2.81 30.47
CA LEU A 56 10.89 2.36 30.95
C LEU A 56 11.61 3.46 31.72
N LEU A 57 11.53 4.72 31.27
CA LEU A 57 12.13 5.87 31.96
C LEU A 57 11.50 6.08 33.34
N ILE A 58 10.17 5.98 33.45
CA ILE A 58 9.45 6.05 34.74
C ILE A 58 9.90 4.94 35.69
N ARG A 59 10.33 3.79 35.17
CA ARG A 59 10.75 2.63 35.95
C ARG A 59 12.24 2.65 36.34
N VAL A 60 13.07 3.37 35.59
CA VAL A 60 14.53 3.45 35.82
C VAL A 60 14.89 4.43 36.93
N GLN A 61 14.10 5.49 37.10
CA GLN A 61 14.15 6.38 38.28
C GLN A 61 13.62 5.68 39.52
#